data_AF-M1CXF5-F1
#
_entry.id   AF-M1CXF5-F1
#
_cell.length_a   1.000
_cell.length_b   1.000
_cell.length_c   1.000
_cell.angle_alpha   90.00
_cell.angle_beta   90.00
_cell.angle_gamma   90.00
#
_symmetry.space_group_name_H-M   'P 1'
#
loop_
_entity.id
_entity.type
_entity.pdbx_description
1 polymer ?
#
loop_
_entity_poly.entity_id
_entity_poly.type
_entity_poly.pdbx_seq_one_letter_code
_entity_poly.pdbx_strand_id
1 'polypeptide(L)'
;MGGKPTGRFTNAKTPSDLIVNELGIKEVMSAYLDPYLRVEDLKTGVSFASGGCGFDPQTSSIAELYKLGARKIGVFGVPPIGSLPAQRTLAGGFSRGCVVEYNQAAQLANTKLSAAIASLSKNLLQSVLVLIDIYNPLLDLIVNPQKHGFEVVDKGCCGSGMIETVILCNKYSGTCEDNTKYLFWDSYHPTEKGYRILVDQILQKYVNILTT
;
A
#
# COMPACT_ATOMS: atom_id res chain seq x y z
N MET A 1 17.01 14.76 -6.79
CA MET A 1 16.28 15.44 -5.69
C MET A 1 15.22 16.34 -6.34
N GLY A 2 14.00 16.38 -5.80
CA GLY A 2 12.78 16.77 -6.50
C GLY A 2 12.26 15.65 -7.40
N GLY A 3 11.67 14.61 -6.81
CA GLY A 3 11.11 13.48 -7.56
C GLY A 3 9.97 13.96 -8.46
N LYS A 4 9.98 13.62 -9.75
CA LYS A 4 8.89 13.99 -10.64
C LYS A 4 7.69 13.07 -10.39
N PRO A 5 6.45 13.59 -10.39
CA PRO A 5 5.27 12.74 -10.35
C PRO A 5 5.29 11.72 -11.49
N THR A 6 5.31 10.44 -11.11
CA THR A 6 5.43 9.31 -12.04
C THR A 6 4.08 8.84 -12.57
N GLY A 7 2.98 9.29 -11.97
CA GLY A 7 1.64 8.75 -12.16
C GLY A 7 1.40 7.42 -11.43
N ARG A 8 2.34 6.95 -10.61
CA ARG A 8 2.29 5.63 -9.96
C ARG A 8 1.96 5.70 -8.46
N PHE A 9 1.22 6.72 -8.03
CA PHE A 9 0.90 6.98 -6.62
C PHE A 9 2.13 7.14 -5.69
N THR A 10 3.34 7.23 -6.24
CA THR A 10 4.59 7.39 -5.49
C THR A 10 5.63 8.11 -6.35
N ASN A 11 6.79 8.45 -5.79
CA ASN A 11 7.88 9.11 -6.52
C ASN A 11 8.70 8.18 -7.42
N ALA A 12 8.47 6.86 -7.38
CA ALA A 12 9.13 5.87 -8.25
C ALA A 12 8.46 4.48 -8.20
N LYS A 13 8.99 3.55 -7.39
CA LYS A 13 8.50 2.16 -7.29
C LYS A 13 7.38 2.02 -6.26
N THR A 14 6.32 1.33 -6.65
CA THR A 14 5.19 0.93 -5.80
C THR A 14 5.54 -0.35 -5.02
N PRO A 15 4.76 -0.73 -4.00
CA PRO A 15 4.96 -2.00 -3.30
C PRO A 15 5.02 -3.21 -4.23
N SER A 16 4.16 -3.26 -5.26
CA SER A 16 4.16 -4.39 -6.19
C SER A 16 5.46 -4.48 -6.99
N ASP A 17 6.05 -3.33 -7.35
CA ASP A 17 7.34 -3.32 -8.06
C ASP A 17 8.47 -3.79 -7.16
N LEU A 18 8.50 -3.29 -5.92
CA LEU A 18 9.52 -3.67 -4.94
C LEU A 18 9.46 -5.18 -4.66
N ILE A 19 8.27 -5.74 -4.46
CA ILE A 19 8.10 -7.18 -4.22
C ILE A 19 8.64 -8.01 -5.40
N VAL A 20 8.27 -7.72 -6.65
CA VAL A 20 8.76 -8.53 -7.79
C VAL A 20 10.25 -8.32 -8.07
N ASN A 21 10.78 -7.15 -7.72
CA ASN A 21 12.19 -6.85 -7.85
C ASN A 21 13.02 -7.65 -6.84
N GLU A 22 12.64 -7.61 -5.56
CA GLU A 22 13.30 -8.37 -4.49
C GLU A 22 13.20 -9.88 -4.68
N LEU A 23 12.11 -10.37 -5.30
CA LEU A 23 11.96 -11.78 -5.67
C LEU A 23 12.73 -12.17 -6.95
N GLY A 24 13.43 -11.23 -7.61
CA GLY A 24 14.16 -11.49 -8.85
C GLY A 24 13.30 -11.82 -10.06
N ILE A 25 12.00 -11.48 -10.02
CA ILE A 25 11.03 -11.81 -11.08
C ILE A 25 11.11 -10.79 -12.22
N LYS A 26 11.06 -9.49 -11.89
CA LYS A 26 11.16 -8.38 -12.85
C LYS A 26 11.48 -7.06 -12.13
N GLU A 27 12.01 -6.09 -12.86
CA GLU A 27 12.42 -4.82 -12.25
C GLU A 27 11.22 -3.97 -11.78
N VAL A 28 10.15 -3.96 -12.59
CA VAL A 28 8.92 -3.18 -12.40
C VAL A 28 7.73 -4.05 -12.79
N MET A 29 6.65 -3.97 -12.01
CA MET A 29 5.41 -4.67 -12.27
C MET A 29 4.68 -4.04 -13.46
N SER A 30 4.41 -4.84 -14.49
CA SER A 30 3.66 -4.41 -15.67
C SER A 30 2.21 -4.06 -15.29
N ALA A 31 1.66 -2.99 -15.88
CA ALA A 31 0.26 -2.65 -15.69
C ALA A 31 -0.62 -3.55 -16.57
N TYR A 32 -1.73 -4.06 -16.03
CA TYR A 32 -2.63 -4.95 -16.76
C TYR A 32 -3.26 -4.28 -18.00
N LEU A 33 -3.49 -2.97 -17.94
CA LEU A 33 -4.06 -2.19 -19.03
C LEU A 33 -3.00 -1.54 -19.96
N ASP A 34 -1.73 -1.94 -19.86
CA ASP A 34 -0.69 -1.46 -20.76
C ASP A 34 -0.96 -1.99 -22.19
N PRO A 35 -1.11 -1.12 -23.22
CA PRO A 35 -1.33 -1.57 -24.59
C PRO A 35 -0.18 -2.39 -25.18
N TYR A 36 1.00 -2.38 -24.56
CA TYR A 36 2.17 -3.16 -24.96
C TYR A 36 2.41 -4.40 -24.10
N LEU A 37 1.46 -4.75 -23.21
CA LEU A 37 1.55 -5.92 -22.35
C LEU A 37 1.61 -7.21 -23.19
N ARG A 38 2.61 -8.06 -22.94
CA ARG A 38 2.72 -9.36 -23.60
C ARG A 38 2.17 -10.47 -22.71
N VAL A 39 1.77 -11.58 -23.32
CA VAL A 39 1.30 -12.77 -22.60
C VAL A 39 2.36 -13.29 -21.61
N GLU A 40 3.64 -13.16 -21.92
CA GLU A 40 4.73 -13.55 -21.01
C GLU A 40 4.80 -12.67 -19.75
N ASP A 41 4.36 -11.41 -19.85
CA ASP A 41 4.31 -10.51 -18.70
C ASP A 41 3.19 -10.94 -17.72
N LEU A 42 2.09 -11.53 -18.23
CA LEU A 42 1.01 -12.10 -17.40
C LEU A 42 1.50 -13.27 -16.53
N LYS A 43 2.40 -14.12 -17.06
CA LYS A 43 2.94 -15.28 -16.34
C LYS A 43 3.80 -14.88 -15.13
N THR A 44 4.41 -13.70 -15.20
CA THR A 44 5.29 -13.15 -14.16
C THR A 44 4.61 -12.09 -13.30
N GLY A 45 3.28 -11.95 -13.43
CA GLY A 45 2.45 -11.06 -12.62
C GLY A 45 2.25 -9.66 -13.23
N VAL A 46 1.08 -9.09 -12.94
CA VAL A 46 0.65 -7.76 -13.40
C VAL A 46 -0.08 -6.99 -12.30
N SER A 47 -0.03 -5.66 -12.37
CA SER A 47 -0.77 -4.76 -11.50
C SER A 47 -2.02 -4.25 -12.19
N PHE A 48 -3.19 -4.47 -11.58
CA PHE A 48 -4.46 -3.93 -12.05
C PHE A 48 -4.69 -2.48 -11.64
N ALA A 49 -3.91 -1.97 -10.66
CA ALA A 49 -4.04 -0.62 -10.10
C ALA A 49 -5.49 -0.22 -9.75
N SER A 50 -6.28 -1.19 -9.27
CA SER A 50 -7.68 -0.97 -8.92
C SER A 50 -7.81 -0.32 -7.54
N GLY A 51 -8.61 0.74 -7.46
CA GLY A 51 -8.99 1.41 -6.22
C GLY A 51 -10.42 1.05 -5.85
N GLY A 52 -10.60 0.28 -4.78
CA GLY A 52 -11.90 -0.03 -4.21
C GLY A 52 -11.73 -0.81 -2.91
N CYS A 53 -12.19 -0.25 -1.79
CA CYS A 53 -12.28 -0.96 -0.52
C CYS A 53 -13.75 -1.20 -0.21
N GLY A 54 -14.23 -2.43 -0.39
CA GLY A 54 -15.51 -2.86 0.13
C GLY A 54 -15.29 -3.85 1.26
N PHE A 55 -15.99 -3.66 2.38
CA PHE A 55 -16.20 -4.72 3.37
C PHE A 55 -17.30 -5.69 2.92
N ASP A 56 -17.96 -5.42 1.79
CA ASP A 56 -18.95 -6.31 1.21
C ASP A 56 -18.24 -7.63 0.82
N PRO A 57 -18.67 -8.79 1.36
CA PRO A 57 -18.17 -10.10 0.99
C PRO A 57 -18.16 -10.38 -0.53
N GLN A 58 -18.96 -9.64 -1.31
CA GLN A 58 -19.02 -9.73 -2.77
C GLN A 58 -17.89 -8.97 -3.47
N THR A 59 -17.24 -8.01 -2.80
CA THR A 59 -16.23 -7.12 -3.40
C THR A 59 -14.79 -7.61 -3.28
N SER A 60 -14.50 -8.54 -2.36
CA SER A 60 -13.20 -9.21 -2.24
C SER A 60 -13.36 -10.73 -2.36
N SER A 61 -13.72 -11.21 -3.56
CA SER A 61 -13.90 -12.65 -3.73
C SER A 61 -12.56 -13.37 -3.87
N ILE A 62 -11.89 -13.57 -2.73
CA ILE A 62 -10.77 -14.51 -2.59
C ILE A 62 -11.19 -15.91 -3.12
N ALA A 63 -12.48 -16.25 -2.99
CA ALA A 63 -13.07 -17.44 -3.56
C ALA A 63 -13.03 -17.45 -5.11
N GLU A 64 -13.29 -16.32 -5.79
CA GLU A 64 -13.13 -16.24 -7.26
C GLU A 64 -11.65 -16.40 -7.67
N LEU A 65 -10.71 -15.71 -6.98
CA LEU A 65 -9.28 -15.89 -7.26
C LEU A 65 -8.87 -17.37 -7.11
N TYR A 66 -9.37 -18.05 -6.08
CA TYR A 66 -9.13 -19.47 -5.87
C TYR A 66 -9.73 -20.36 -6.99
N LYS A 67 -10.95 -20.08 -7.44
CA LYS A 67 -11.58 -20.76 -8.59
C LYS A 67 -10.77 -20.59 -9.87
N LEU A 68 -10.15 -19.41 -10.05
CA LEU A 68 -9.25 -19.10 -11.17
C LEU A 68 -7.85 -19.74 -11.02
N GLY A 69 -7.61 -20.49 -9.95
CA GLY A 69 -6.37 -21.26 -9.75
C GLY A 69 -5.38 -20.63 -8.77
N ALA A 70 -5.68 -19.47 -8.16
CA ALA A 70 -4.82 -18.91 -7.12
C ALA A 70 -4.74 -19.86 -5.92
N ARG A 71 -3.52 -20.11 -5.42
CA ARG A 71 -3.28 -20.95 -4.23
C ARG A 71 -2.53 -20.23 -3.12
N LYS A 72 -1.80 -19.16 -3.43
CA LYS A 72 -1.10 -18.34 -2.44
C LYS A 72 -1.63 -16.92 -2.55
N ILE A 73 -2.31 -16.45 -1.51
CA ILE A 73 -3.07 -15.18 -1.53
C ILE A 73 -2.70 -14.37 -0.28
N GLY A 74 -1.97 -13.29 -0.48
CA GLY A 74 -1.73 -12.27 0.54
C GLY A 74 -2.80 -11.18 0.46
N VAL A 75 -3.46 -10.90 1.57
CA VAL A 75 -4.45 -9.82 1.69
C VAL A 75 -3.85 -8.74 2.58
N PHE A 76 -3.63 -7.54 2.07
CA PHE A 76 -3.14 -6.44 2.90
C PHE A 76 -4.26 -5.90 3.80
N GLY A 77 -3.95 -5.69 5.08
CA GLY A 77 -4.85 -5.02 6.01
C GLY A 77 -5.04 -3.54 5.68
N VAL A 78 -5.96 -2.90 6.38
CA VAL A 78 -6.19 -1.46 6.37
C VAL A 78 -5.07 -0.76 7.17
N PRO A 79 -4.39 0.26 6.60
CA PRO A 79 -3.38 1.04 7.31
C PRO A 79 -4.00 1.94 8.40
N PRO A 80 -3.21 2.66 9.22
CA PRO A 80 -3.71 3.71 10.12
C PRO A 80 -4.26 4.92 9.34
N ILE A 81 -5.43 4.75 8.71
CA ILE A 81 -6.02 5.72 7.76
C ILE A 81 -6.26 7.09 8.40
N GLY A 82 -6.58 7.15 9.69
CA GLY A 82 -6.78 8.41 10.42
C GLY A 82 -5.51 9.23 10.57
N SER A 83 -4.35 8.60 10.32
CA SER A 83 -3.03 9.23 10.39
C SER A 83 -2.49 9.64 9.01
N LEU A 84 -3.24 9.42 7.92
CA LEU A 84 -2.83 9.84 6.59
C LEU A 84 -2.97 11.36 6.43
N PRO A 85 -2.11 12.04 5.64
CA PRO A 85 -2.14 13.50 5.49
C PRO A 85 -3.52 14.05 5.13
N ALA A 86 -4.25 13.40 4.23
CA ALA A 86 -5.62 13.79 3.86
C ALA A 86 -6.58 13.78 5.06
N GLN A 87 -6.59 12.72 5.86
CA GLN A 87 -7.51 12.59 6.99
C GLN A 87 -7.14 13.55 8.12
N ARG A 88 -5.84 13.77 8.34
CA ARG A 88 -5.35 14.80 9.26
C ARG A 88 -5.83 16.20 8.84
N THR A 89 -5.81 16.50 7.54
CA THR A 89 -6.31 17.78 7.01
C THR A 89 -7.83 17.91 7.12
N LEU A 90 -8.58 16.87 6.77
CA LEU A 90 -10.04 16.92 6.65
C LEU A 90 -10.77 16.79 8.00
N ALA A 91 -10.20 16.04 8.94
CA ALA A 91 -10.87 15.65 10.18
C ALA A 91 -9.99 15.73 11.43
N GLY A 92 -8.70 16.07 11.32
CA GLY A 92 -7.76 16.16 12.44
C GLY A 92 -7.82 17.46 13.25
N GLY A 93 -8.79 18.34 12.99
CA GLY A 93 -8.92 19.65 13.63
C GLY A 93 -7.77 20.61 13.30
N PHE A 94 -7.66 21.70 14.07
CA PHE A 94 -6.65 22.75 13.84
C PHE A 94 -5.20 22.25 13.92
N SER A 95 -4.92 21.27 14.77
CA SER A 95 -3.60 20.67 14.91
C SER A 95 -3.28 19.64 13.83
N ARG A 96 -4.25 19.31 12.96
CA ARG A 96 -4.17 18.21 11.99
C ARG A 96 -3.74 16.90 12.67
N GLY A 97 -4.27 16.62 13.86
CA GLY A 97 -3.96 15.39 14.59
C GLY A 97 -4.44 14.13 13.86
N CYS A 98 -3.98 12.96 14.28
CA CYS A 98 -4.54 11.71 13.80
C CYS A 98 -6.00 11.57 14.28
N VAL A 99 -6.87 11.12 13.38
CA VAL A 99 -8.29 10.89 13.67
C VAL A 99 -8.43 9.53 14.36
N VAL A 100 -8.68 9.54 15.67
CA VAL A 100 -8.67 8.33 16.52
C VAL A 100 -9.73 7.34 16.09
N GLU A 101 -10.94 7.82 15.79
CA GLU A 101 -12.10 7.02 15.39
C GLU A 101 -11.82 6.26 14.09
N TYR A 102 -11.10 6.89 13.15
CA TYR A 102 -10.76 6.27 11.86
C TYR A 102 -9.70 5.17 12.03
N ASN A 103 -8.72 5.41 12.90
CA ASN A 103 -7.72 4.40 13.26
C ASN A 103 -8.35 3.20 14.00
N GLN A 104 -9.31 3.45 14.90
CA GLN A 104 -10.08 2.39 15.56
C GLN A 104 -10.91 1.58 14.56
N ALA A 105 -11.58 2.26 13.62
CA ALA A 105 -12.33 1.60 12.55
C ALA A 105 -11.44 0.72 11.68
N ALA A 106 -10.22 1.18 11.33
CA ALA A 106 -9.25 0.39 10.59
C ALA A 106 -8.80 -0.86 11.34
N GLN A 107 -8.52 -0.77 12.64
CA GLN A 107 -8.16 -1.94 13.46
C GLN A 107 -9.34 -2.92 13.60
N LEU A 108 -10.56 -2.42 13.76
CA LEU A 108 -11.75 -3.25 13.78
C LEU A 108 -11.96 -3.98 12.44
N ALA A 109 -11.78 -3.27 11.32
CA ALA A 109 -11.83 -3.86 9.99
C ALA A 109 -10.77 -4.96 9.83
N ASN A 110 -9.54 -4.73 10.26
CA ASN A 110 -8.46 -5.73 10.24
C ASN A 110 -8.78 -6.97 11.09
N THR A 111 -9.40 -6.77 12.25
CA THR A 111 -9.83 -7.86 13.14
C THR A 111 -10.89 -8.73 12.46
N LYS A 112 -11.91 -8.09 11.86
CA LYS A 112 -12.97 -8.80 11.12
C LYS A 112 -12.42 -9.50 9.88
N LEU A 113 -11.51 -8.85 9.16
CA LEU A 113 -10.86 -9.41 7.98
C LEU A 113 -10.01 -10.62 8.34
N SER A 114 -9.26 -10.57 9.44
CA SER A 114 -8.50 -11.71 9.96
C SER A 114 -9.41 -12.90 10.27
N ALA A 115 -10.55 -12.67 10.94
CA ALA A 115 -11.51 -13.73 11.24
C ALA A 115 -12.15 -14.31 9.96
N ALA A 116 -12.48 -13.47 8.99
CA ALA A 116 -13.02 -13.89 7.70
C ALA A 116 -12.01 -14.74 6.91
N ILE A 117 -10.75 -14.32 6.84
CA ILE A 117 -9.66 -15.07 6.19
C ILE A 117 -9.45 -16.42 6.87
N ALA A 118 -9.42 -16.46 8.22
CA ALA A 118 -9.27 -17.70 8.98
C ALA A 118 -10.46 -18.66 8.83
N SER A 119 -11.66 -18.14 8.58
CA SER A 119 -12.83 -18.96 8.24
C SER A 119 -12.70 -19.52 6.82
N LEU A 120 -12.35 -18.66 5.86
CA LEU A 120 -12.24 -19.03 4.45
C LEU A 120 -11.12 -20.05 4.21
N SER A 121 -9.98 -19.92 4.90
CA SER A 121 -8.85 -20.84 4.78
C SER A 121 -9.20 -22.29 5.13
N LYS A 122 -10.26 -22.53 5.91
CA LYS A 122 -10.75 -23.89 6.22
C LYS A 122 -11.44 -24.56 5.03
N ASN A 123 -11.99 -23.77 4.10
CA ASN A 123 -12.76 -24.25 2.96
C ASN A 123 -11.96 -24.25 1.65
N LEU A 124 -10.86 -23.49 1.60
CA LEU A 124 -9.98 -23.42 0.43
C LEU A 124 -8.80 -24.37 0.61
N LEU A 125 -9.04 -25.66 0.34
CA LEU A 125 -8.03 -26.70 0.47
C LEU A 125 -6.80 -26.41 -0.41
N GLN A 126 -5.61 -26.82 0.07
CA GLN A 126 -4.34 -26.64 -0.63
C GLN A 126 -4.04 -25.17 -0.98
N SER A 127 -4.57 -24.22 -0.20
CA SER A 127 -4.28 -22.81 -0.36
C SER A 127 -3.69 -22.21 0.91
N VAL A 128 -2.87 -21.18 0.71
CA VAL A 128 -2.29 -20.33 1.73
C VAL A 128 -2.96 -18.96 1.61
N LEU A 129 -3.71 -18.58 2.64
CA LEU A 129 -4.30 -17.25 2.77
C LEU A 129 -3.69 -16.58 3.99
N VAL A 130 -3.13 -15.39 3.80
CA VAL A 130 -2.49 -14.62 4.87
C VAL A 130 -2.98 -13.18 4.86
N LEU A 131 -3.39 -12.69 6.03
CA LEU A 131 -3.55 -11.26 6.28
C LEU A 131 -2.16 -10.65 6.52
N ILE A 132 -1.74 -9.75 5.65
CA ILE A 132 -0.50 -9.00 5.76
C ILE A 132 -0.78 -7.72 6.56
N ASP A 133 -0.19 -7.64 7.74
CA ASP A 133 -0.29 -6.45 8.59
C ASP A 133 0.57 -5.32 8.03
N ILE A 134 -0.11 -4.25 7.60
CA ILE A 134 0.54 -2.98 7.21
C ILE A 134 0.17 -1.84 8.16
N TYR A 135 -0.68 -2.10 9.16
CA TYR A 135 -1.11 -1.09 10.11
C TYR A 135 0.04 -0.72 11.03
N ASN A 136 0.62 -1.71 11.71
CA ASN A 136 1.66 -1.47 12.70
C ASN A 136 2.98 -0.98 12.09
N PRO A 137 3.47 -1.57 10.97
CA PRO A 137 4.65 -1.05 10.26
C PRO A 137 4.50 0.43 9.90
N LEU A 138 3.40 0.81 9.24
CA LEU A 138 3.21 2.21 8.83
C LEU A 138 3.03 3.13 10.03
N LEU A 139 2.37 2.67 11.10
CA LEU A 139 2.25 3.45 12.33
C LEU A 139 3.63 3.72 12.96
N ASP A 140 4.53 2.72 13.01
CA ASP A 140 5.91 2.90 13.51
C ASP A 140 6.66 3.96 12.70
N LEU A 141 6.51 3.98 11.38
CA LEU A 141 7.12 4.99 10.51
C LEU A 141 6.59 6.40 10.80
N ILE A 142 5.31 6.53 11.19
CA ILE A 142 4.67 7.81 11.53
C ILE A 142 5.08 8.30 12.92
N VAL A 143 5.06 7.42 13.94
CA VAL A 143 5.29 7.83 15.33
C VAL A 143 6.76 7.85 15.72
N ASN A 144 7.63 7.12 15.00
CA ASN A 144 9.07 7.08 15.21
C ASN A 144 9.85 7.54 13.95
N PRO A 145 9.56 8.72 13.37
CA PRO A 145 10.06 9.09 12.04
C PRO A 145 11.58 9.22 11.97
N GLN A 146 12.21 9.73 13.04
CA GLN A 146 13.67 9.93 13.10
C GLN A 146 14.44 8.60 13.07
N LYS A 147 13.89 7.53 13.64
CA LYS A 147 14.46 6.17 13.59
C LYS A 147 14.61 5.67 12.15
N HIS A 148 13.72 6.13 11.27
CA HIS A 148 13.65 5.73 9.86
C HIS A 148 14.19 6.82 8.91
N GLY A 149 14.77 7.89 9.47
CA GLY A 149 15.33 9.01 8.72
C GLY A 149 14.28 9.85 8.00
N PHE A 150 13.07 9.98 8.53
CA PHE A 150 12.05 10.91 8.03
C PHE A 150 11.98 12.16 8.90
N GLU A 151 11.81 13.31 8.25
CA GLU A 151 11.59 14.61 8.89
C GLU A 151 10.11 15.02 8.80
N VAL A 152 9.42 14.63 7.71
CA VAL A 152 8.02 15.00 7.45
C VAL A 152 7.18 13.75 7.24
N VAL A 153 6.22 13.51 8.13
CA VAL A 153 5.32 12.33 8.12
C VAL A 153 3.85 12.69 8.09
N ASP A 154 3.56 13.97 7.97
CA ASP A 154 2.28 14.54 8.34
C ASP A 154 1.66 15.33 7.16
N LYS A 155 2.40 15.33 6.03
CA LYS A 155 2.17 16.04 4.78
C LYS A 155 2.86 15.29 3.63
N GLY A 156 2.24 15.26 2.46
CA GLY A 156 2.83 14.73 1.23
C GLY A 156 3.89 15.66 0.63
N CYS A 157 4.83 15.10 -0.15
CA CYS A 157 5.82 15.88 -0.91
C CYS A 157 5.22 16.57 -2.15
N CYS A 158 4.16 16.02 -2.74
CA CYS A 158 3.58 16.49 -3.99
C CYS A 158 2.41 17.47 -3.77
N GLY A 159 2.35 18.54 -4.57
CA GLY A 159 1.32 19.58 -4.47
C GLY A 159 1.43 20.34 -3.15
N SER A 160 0.29 20.69 -2.55
CA SER A 160 0.29 21.13 -1.15
C SER A 160 0.56 19.98 -0.19
N GLY A 161 0.40 18.71 -0.61
CA GLY A 161 0.61 17.53 0.24
C GLY A 161 -0.48 17.31 1.28
N MET A 162 -1.59 18.06 1.20
CA MET A 162 -2.63 18.10 2.22
C MET A 162 -3.84 17.28 1.82
N ILE A 163 -4.21 17.30 0.53
CA ILE A 163 -5.38 16.62 -0.03
C ILE A 163 -5.10 16.01 -1.42
N GLU A 164 -4.01 16.39 -2.07
CA GLU A 164 -3.66 15.95 -3.40
C GLU A 164 -3.33 14.45 -3.42
N THR A 165 -3.89 13.74 -4.38
CA THR A 165 -3.61 12.34 -4.74
C THR A 165 -3.32 12.27 -6.24
N VAL A 166 -3.24 11.10 -6.86
CA VAL A 166 -2.80 10.93 -8.26
C VAL A 166 -3.35 11.92 -9.30
N ILE A 167 -4.64 12.25 -9.31
CA ILE A 167 -5.17 13.20 -10.31
C ILE A 167 -4.56 14.59 -10.10
N LEU A 168 -4.45 15.01 -8.85
CA LEU A 168 -3.94 16.32 -8.46
C LEU A 168 -2.41 16.37 -8.32
N CYS A 169 -1.76 15.21 -8.19
CA CYS A 169 -0.32 15.02 -8.17
C CYS A 169 0.14 14.48 -9.53
N ASN A 170 0.34 15.39 -10.47
CA ASN A 170 0.72 15.08 -11.85
C ASN A 170 1.93 15.92 -12.26
N LYS A 171 2.40 15.78 -13.51
CA LYS A 171 3.61 16.47 -14.00
C LYS A 171 3.60 18.00 -13.88
N TYR A 172 2.45 18.62 -13.64
CA TYR A 172 2.29 20.07 -13.45
C TYR A 172 2.29 20.49 -11.97
N SER A 173 2.27 19.53 -11.04
CA SER A 173 2.29 19.79 -9.60
C SER A 173 3.72 20.05 -9.14
N GLY A 174 3.88 21.10 -8.32
CA GLY A 174 5.13 21.31 -7.60
C GLY A 174 5.42 20.17 -6.62
N THR A 175 6.69 19.96 -6.28
CA THR A 175 7.12 18.92 -5.35
C THR A 175 8.08 19.50 -4.33
N CYS A 176 8.19 18.86 -3.17
CA CYS A 176 9.21 19.17 -2.18
C CYS A 176 10.63 19.05 -2.78
N GLU A 177 11.58 19.77 -2.20
CA GLU A 177 12.98 19.78 -2.67
C GLU A 177 13.66 18.42 -2.46
N ASP A 178 13.45 17.81 -1.29
CA ASP A 178 14.05 16.54 -0.91
C ASP A 178 13.00 15.53 -0.45
N ASN A 179 12.61 14.66 -1.37
CA ASN A 179 11.62 13.61 -1.11
C ASN A 179 12.15 12.48 -0.20
N THR A 180 13.45 12.41 0.07
CA THR A 180 14.03 11.38 0.95
C THR A 180 13.73 11.65 2.42
N LYS A 181 13.34 12.89 2.75
CA LYS A 181 12.93 13.34 4.09
C LYS A 181 11.44 13.15 4.37
N TYR A 182 10.64 12.86 3.33
CA TYR A 182 9.18 12.72 3.42
C TYR A 182 8.79 11.24 3.46
N LEU A 183 7.96 10.86 4.42
CA LEU A 183 7.33 9.55 4.43
C LEU A 183 6.29 9.44 3.33
N PHE A 184 5.49 10.48 3.12
CA PHE A 184 4.38 10.50 2.16
C PHE A 184 4.75 11.22 0.86
N TRP A 185 4.44 10.58 -0.27
CA TRP A 185 4.56 11.18 -1.58
C TRP A 185 3.40 12.11 -1.87
N ASP A 186 2.17 11.61 -1.73
CA ASP A 186 0.93 12.38 -1.84
C ASP A 186 0.16 12.33 -0.51
N SER A 187 -1.11 12.73 -0.47
CA SER A 187 -1.88 12.78 0.78
C SER A 187 -2.34 11.42 1.33
N TYR A 188 -2.02 10.31 0.66
CA TYR A 188 -2.35 8.93 1.06
C TYR A 188 -1.15 7.97 0.98
N HIS A 189 -0.32 8.10 -0.04
CA HIS A 189 0.64 7.09 -0.43
C HIS A 189 2.07 7.44 0.01
N PRO A 190 2.82 6.49 0.60
CA PRO A 190 4.23 6.67 0.89
C PRO A 190 5.12 6.98 -0.32
N THR A 191 6.28 7.59 -0.04
CA THR A 191 7.41 7.64 -0.98
C THR A 191 8.00 6.25 -1.18
N GLU A 192 8.79 6.04 -2.24
CA GLU A 192 9.50 4.79 -2.49
C GLU A 192 10.36 4.41 -1.27
N LYS A 193 11.00 5.38 -0.60
CA LYS A 193 11.75 5.12 0.63
C LYS A 193 10.85 4.52 1.72
N GLY A 194 9.68 5.10 1.95
CA GLY A 194 8.69 4.57 2.88
C GLY A 194 8.23 3.16 2.47
N TYR A 195 7.89 2.97 1.19
CA TYR A 195 7.49 1.66 0.69
C TYR A 195 8.59 0.60 0.76
N ARG A 196 9.85 0.95 0.54
CA ARG A 196 10.98 0.02 0.66
C ARG A 196 11.09 -0.51 2.08
N ILE A 197 11.09 0.39 3.08
CA ILE A 197 11.11 -0.01 4.50
C ILE A 197 9.93 -0.94 4.83
N LEU A 198 8.72 -0.60 4.36
CA LEU A 198 7.53 -1.43 4.60
C LEU A 198 7.61 -2.79 3.90
N VAL A 199 8.01 -2.83 2.64
CA VAL A 199 8.14 -4.06 1.84
C VAL A 199 9.22 -4.96 2.42
N ASP A 200 10.36 -4.42 2.86
CA ASP A 200 11.42 -5.19 3.50
C ASP A 200 10.91 -5.91 4.76
N GLN A 201 10.17 -5.20 5.61
CA GLN A 201 9.55 -5.79 6.81
C GLN A 201 8.50 -6.86 6.46
N ILE A 202 7.71 -6.64 5.40
CA ILE A 202 6.70 -7.58 4.93
C ILE A 202 7.36 -8.84 4.36
N LEU A 203 8.37 -8.70 3.50
CA LEU A 203 9.08 -9.83 2.91
C LEU A 203 9.76 -10.66 3.99
N GLN A 204 10.46 -10.03 4.95
CA GLN A 204 11.08 -10.73 6.08
C GLN A 204 10.09 -11.61 6.85
N LYS A 205 8.85 -11.15 7.01
CA LYS A 205 7.83 -11.85 7.80
C LYS A 205 7.02 -12.88 7.01
N TYR A 206 6.72 -12.58 5.75
CA TYR A 206 5.69 -13.29 4.99
C TYR A 206 6.20 -14.02 3.75
N VAL A 207 7.42 -13.75 3.27
CA VAL A 207 7.92 -14.33 2.01
C VAL A 207 7.91 -15.85 2.08
N ASN A 208 8.49 -16.44 3.13
CA ASN A 208 8.56 -17.89 3.28
C ASN A 208 7.16 -18.52 3.31
N ILE A 209 6.20 -17.89 3.98
CA ILE A 209 4.81 -18.40 4.05
C ILE A 209 4.16 -18.38 2.66
N LEU A 210 4.46 -17.38 1.83
CA LEU A 210 3.87 -17.19 0.51
C LEU A 210 4.69 -17.82 -0.63
N THR A 211 5.89 -18.33 -0.38
CA THR A 211 6.74 -18.94 -1.41
C THR A 211 6.99 -20.43 -1.20
N THR A 212 6.96 -20.95 0.03
CA THR A 212 6.93 -22.40 0.30
C THR A 212 5.54 -22.96 0.10
#